data_AF-A0A1M4W9S3-F1
#
_entry.id   AF-A0A1M4W9S3-F1
#
_cell.length_a   1.000
_cell.length_b   1.000
_cell.length_c   1.000
_cell.angle_alpha   90.00
_cell.angle_beta   90.00
_cell.angle_gamma   90.00
#
_symmetry.space_group_name_H-M   'P 1'
#
loop_
_entity.id
_entity.type
_entity.pdbx_description
1 polymer ?
#
loop_
_entity_poly.entity_id
_entity_poly.type
_entity_poly.pdbx_seq_one_letter_code
_entity_poly.pdbx_strand_id
1 'polypeptide(L)' 'MDLRTNNSTIEGKILHSFEYQGVQYVIWSEHEEEPEEAHLLRQQNQQLVHIDDEEEWEQVTEYVDEYLYNQQ' A
#
# COMPACT_ATOMS: atom_id res chain seq x y z
N MET A 1 -13.87 0.46 -10.80
CA MET A 1 -13.89 -0.30 -9.54
C MET A 1 -13.59 0.70 -8.45
N ASP A 2 -14.63 1.15 -7.75
CA ASP A 2 -14.55 2.19 -6.73
C ASP A 2 -14.01 1.60 -5.43
N LEU A 3 -12.77 1.95 -5.08
CA LEU A 3 -12.16 1.58 -3.81
C LEU A 3 -12.73 2.51 -2.73
N ARG A 4 -13.64 1.98 -1.90
CA ARG A 4 -14.23 2.72 -0.77
C ARG A 4 -13.40 2.51 0.50
N THR A 5 -12.61 3.51 0.85
CA THR A 5 -11.98 3.65 2.16
C THR A 5 -12.85 4.51 3.06
N ASN A 6 -12.88 4.20 4.36
CA ASN A 6 -13.95 4.55 5.30
C ASN A 6 -14.10 6.05 5.69
N ASN A 7 -13.51 7.01 4.95
CA ASN A 7 -13.86 8.43 5.13
C ASN A 7 -13.49 9.44 4.02
N SER A 8 -12.89 9.03 2.89
CA SER A 8 -12.57 9.95 1.79
C SER A 8 -12.63 9.20 0.47
N THR A 9 -13.25 9.77 -0.57
CA THR A 9 -13.10 9.29 -1.94
C THR A 9 -11.65 9.56 -2.33
N ILE A 10 -10.78 8.56 -2.20
CA ILE A 10 -9.36 8.79 -2.45
C ILE A 10 -9.11 8.67 -3.96
N GLU A 11 -8.99 9.81 -4.62
CA GLU A 11 -8.60 9.89 -6.03
C GLU A 11 -7.14 9.46 -6.13
N GLY A 12 -6.88 8.33 -6.79
CA GLY A 12 -5.55 7.77 -6.90
C GLY A 12 -5.59 6.35 -7.44
N LYS A 13 -4.41 5.75 -7.60
CA LYS A 13 -4.26 4.42 -8.20
C LYS A 13 -3.37 3.54 -7.35
N ILE A 14 -3.71 2.26 -7.31
CA ILE A 14 -2.84 1.24 -6.75
C ILE A 14 -1.67 1.05 -7.73
N LEU A 15 -0.46 1.40 -7.29
CA LEU A 15 0.77 1.21 -8.04
C LEU A 15 1.21 -0.26 -7.97
N HIS A 16 1.12 -0.84 -6.78
CA HIS A 16 1.52 -2.22 -6.54
C HIS A 16 0.70 -2.90 -5.46
N SER A 17 0.59 -4.22 -5.54
CA SER A 17 -0.06 -5.05 -4.53
C SER A 17 0.77 -6.30 -4.27
N PHE A 18 1.01 -6.63 -3.01
CA PHE A 18 1.81 -7.77 -2.61
C PHE A 18 1.24 -8.42 -1.36
N GLU A 19 1.63 -9.66 -1.08
CA GLU A 19 1.22 -10.40 0.13
C GLU A 19 2.44 -10.58 1.03
N TYR A 20 2.32 -10.17 2.29
CA TYR A 20 3.35 -10.33 3.31
C TYR A 20 2.72 -10.98 4.55
N GLN A 21 3.29 -12.09 5.00
CA GLN A 21 2.79 -12.88 6.14
C GLN A 21 1.29 -13.27 6.04
N GLY A 22 0.77 -13.47 4.82
CA GLY A 22 -0.65 -13.79 4.57
C GLY A 22 -1.60 -12.60 4.66
N VAL A 23 -1.05 -11.39 4.75
CA VAL A 23 -1.79 -10.13 4.71
C VAL A 23 -1.49 -9.44 3.37
N GLN A 24 -2.55 -8.98 2.70
CA GLN A 24 -2.39 -8.26 1.45
C GLN A 24 -2.13 -6.79 1.73
N TYR A 25 -1.07 -6.25 1.12
CA TYR A 25 -0.68 -4.85 1.19
C TYR A 25 -0.71 -4.24 -0.21
N VAL A 26 -0.96 -2.94 -0.26
CA VAL A 26 -1.00 -2.15 -1.49
C VAL A 26 -0.23 -0.87 -1.31
N ILE A 27 0.48 -0.50 -2.37
CA ILE A 27 1.08 0.81 -2.52
C ILE A 27 0.10 1.62 -3.36
N TRP A 28 -0.41 2.70 -2.79
CA TRP A 28 -1.37 3.57 -3.42
C TRP A 28 -0.78 4.97 -3.53
N SER A 29 -0.97 5.63 -4.67
CA SER A 29 -0.54 7.02 -4.86
C SER A 29 -1.70 7.86 -5.39
N GLU A 30 -1.79 9.11 -4.91
CA GLU A 30 -2.71 10.14 -5.41
C GLU A 30 -2.40 10.49 -6.87
N HIS A 31 -1.11 10.55 -7.20
CA HIS A 31 -0.62 10.96 -8.51
C HIS A 31 0.28 9.87 -9.12
N GLU A 32 -0.08 9.38 -10.32
CA GLU A 32 0.77 8.42 -11.06
C GLU A 32 2.13 9.02 -11.44
N GLU A 33 2.22 10.34 -11.48
CA GLU A 33 3.44 11.09 -11.85
C GLU A 33 4.35 11.39 -10.64
N GLU A 34 3.84 11.27 -9.41
CA GLU A 34 4.56 11.62 -8.17
C GLU A 34 4.60 10.40 -7.24
N PRO A 35 5.56 9.47 -7.44
CA PRO A 35 5.70 8.29 -6.59
C PRO A 35 6.20 8.61 -5.18
N GLU A 36 6.63 9.85 -4.91
CA GLU A 36 7.03 10.32 -3.59
C GLU A 36 5.86 10.47 -2.61
N GLU A 37 4.64 10.59 -3.13
CA GLU A 37 3.39 10.61 -2.33
C GLU A 37 2.74 9.22 -2.23
N ALA A 38 3.50 8.15 -2.49
CA ALA A 38 3.00 6.80 -2.36
C ALA A 38 2.79 6.41 -0.88
N HIS A 39 1.59 5.95 -0.56
CA HIS A 39 1.21 5.43 0.74
C HIS A 39 1.14 3.90 0.73
N LEU A 40 1.71 3.30 1.76
CA LEU A 40 1.58 1.89 2.05
C LEU A 40 0.32 1.65 2.88
N LEU A 41 -0.60 0.84 2.36
CA LEU A 41 -1.87 0.52 3.00
C LEU A 41 -2.03 -1.00 3.09
N ARG A 42 -2.66 -1.46 4.16
CA ARG A 42 -3.05 -2.85 4.34
C ARG A 42 -4.46 -3.08 3.80
N GLN A 43 -4.67 -4.15 3.04
CA GLN A 43 -5.98 -4.57 2.60
C GLN A 43 -6.57 -5.62 3.56
N GLN A 44 -7.62 -5.27 4.29
CA GLN A 44 -8.42 -6.19 5.11
C GLN A 44 -9.88 -6.18 4.66
N ASN A 45 -10.47 -7.36 4.42
CA ASN A 45 -11.89 -7.50 4.06
C ASN A 45 -12.34 -6.56 2.93
N GLN A 46 -11.51 -6.41 1.89
CA GLN A 46 -11.72 -5.49 0.76
C GLN A 46 -11.68 -3.99 1.11
N GLN A 47 -11.19 -3.64 2.30
CA GLN A 47 -10.98 -2.27 2.75
C GLN A 47 -9.48 -2.01 2.86
N LEU A 48 -9.03 -0.83 2.42
CA LEU A 48 -7.67 -0.36 2.68
C LEU A 48 -7.63 0.30 4.06
N VAL A 49 -6.62 -0.03 4.84
CA VAL A 49 -6.43 0.44 6.21
C VAL A 49 -4.99 0.92 6.33
N HIS A 50 -4.80 2.06 6.96
CA HIS A 50 -3.46 2.53 7.27
C HIS A 50 -2.77 1.58 8.25
N ILE A 51 -1.46 1.42 8.09
CA ILE A 51 -0.64 0.71 9.06
C ILE A 51 -0.28 1.72 10.14
N ASP A 52 -1.01 1.67 11.26
CA ASP A 52 -0.74 2.54 12.42
C ASP A 52 0.38 1.96 13.33
N ASP A 53 0.75 0.69 13.12
CA ASP A 53 1.78 0.00 13.89
C ASP A 53 3.16 0.23 13.26
N GLU A 54 4.06 0.87 14.02
CA GLU A 54 5.40 1.25 13.54
C GLU A 54 6.26 0.03 13.20
N GLU A 55 6.20 -1.03 14.01
CA GLU A 55 6.97 -2.26 13.80
C GLU A 55 6.47 -3.03 12.57
N GLU A 56 5.15 -3.08 12.36
CA GLU A 56 4.56 -3.62 11.12
C GLU A 56 5.01 -2.78 9.92
N TRP A 57 4.98 -1.46 10.03
CA TRP A 57 5.36 -0.56 8.94
C TRP A 57 6.82 -0.72 8.53
N GLU A 58 7.74 -0.77 9.50
CA GLU A 58 9.18 -0.97 9.25
C GLU A 58 9.43 -2.32 8.54
N GLN A 59 8.83 -3.42 9.02
CA GLN A 59 9.01 -4.74 8.41
C GLN A 59 8.47 -4.79 6.98
N VAL A 60 7.30 -4.21 6.74
CA VAL A 60 6.66 -4.23 5.42
C VAL A 60 7.41 -3.32 4.45
N THR A 61 7.90 -2.16 4.88
CA THR A 61 8.67 -1.25 4.02
C THR A 61 10.02 -1.83 3.64
N GLU A 62 10.72 -2.50 4.56
CA GLU A 62 11.95 -3.23 4.27
C GLU A 62 11.71 -4.34 3.22
N TYR A 63 10.65 -5.14 3.42
CA TYR A 63 10.26 -6.18 2.45
C TYR A 63 9.92 -5.59 1.07
N VAL A 64 9.19 -4.47 1.04
CA VAL A 64 8.84 -3.77 -0.20
C VAL A 64 10.08 -3.31 -0.95
N ASP A 65 11.04 -2.72 -0.24
CA ASP A 65 12.28 -2.24 -0.85
C ASP A 65 13.05 -3.39 -1.52
N GLU A 66 13.23 -4.51 -0.79
CA GLU A 66 13.85 -5.72 -1.34
C GLU A 66 13.05 -6.31 -2.52
N TYR A 67 11.73 -6.32 -2.43
CA TYR A 67 10.85 -6.86 -3.45
C TYR A 67 10.88 -6.02 -4.75
N LEU A 68 10.84 -4.69 -4.63
CA LEU A 68 10.91 -3.77 -5.77
C LEU A 68 12.30 -3.79 -6.41
N TYR A 69 13.36 -3.94 -5.60
CA TYR A 69 14.72 -4.03 -6.11
C TYR A 69 14.96 -5.32 -6.92
N ASN A 70 14.37 -6.43 -6.50
CA ASN A 70 14.50 -7.74 -7.17
C ASN A 70 13.63 -7.91 -8.43
N GLN A 71 12.75 -6.95 -8.75
CA GLN A 71 11.95 -6.97 -9.98
C GLN A 71 12.62 -6.27 -11.20
N GLN A 72 13.80 -5.67 -11.02
CA GLN A 72 14.61 -5.11 -12.13
C GLN A 72 15.51 -6.17 -12.80
#